data_AF-A0A952BFJ4-F1
#
_entry.id   AF-A0A952BFJ4-F1
#
_cell.length_a   1.000
_cell.length_b   1.000
_cell.length_c   1.000
_cell.angle_alpha   90.00
_cell.angle_beta   90.00
_cell.angle_gamma   90.00
#
_symmetry.space_group_name_H-M   'P 1'
#
loop_
_entity.id
_entity.type
_entity.pdbx_description
1 polymer ?
#
loop_
_entity_poly.entity_id
_entity_poly.type
_entity_poly.pdbx_seq_one_letter_code
_entity_poly.pdbx_strand_id
1 'polypeptide(L)' 'GKLKVAKLNIDENPDTPPKYGIRGIPTLMLFKDGNVEATKVGAVSKSQLSAFIDGNL' A
#
# COMPACT_ATOMS: atom_id res chain seq x y z
N GLY A 1 -18.58 3.03 -0.24
CA GLY A 1 -17.39 3.75 -0.73
C GLY A 1 -16.56 2.78 -1.55
N LYS A 2 -16.02 3.20 -2.70
CA LYS A 2 -15.32 2.30 -3.65
C LYS A 2 -13.90 1.91 -3.20
N LEU A 3 -13.29 2.69 -2.30
CA LEU A 3 -11.93 2.47 -1.80
C LEU A 3 -11.81 3.06 -0.39
N LYS A 4 -11.08 2.39 0.50
CA LYS A 4 -10.70 2.93 1.82
C LYS A 4 -9.20 3.17 1.83
N VAL A 5 -8.81 4.41 2.09
CA VAL A 5 -7.41 4.81 2.19
C VAL A 5 -7.06 5.01 3.65
N ALA A 6 -5.97 4.40 4.10
CA ALA A 6 -5.44 4.54 5.45
C ALA A 6 -3.94 4.79 5.39
N LYS A 7 -3.43 5.63 6.31
CA LYS A 7 -2.00 5.83 6.52
C LYS A 7 -1.58 5.03 7.74
N LEU A 8 -0.52 4.23 7.61
CA LEU A 8 0.14 3.57 8.72
C LEU A 8 1.50 4.24 8.95
N ASN A 9 1.77 4.68 10.18
CA ASN A 9 3.10 5.11 10.58
C ASN A 9 3.92 3.90 11.01
N ILE A 10 5.06 3.67 10.36
CA ILE A 10 5.95 2.54 10.67
C ILE A 10 6.74 2.75 11.96
N ASP A 11 6.98 4.01 12.37
CA ASP A 11 7.68 4.33 13.61
C ASP A 11 6.84 3.95 14.83
N GLU A 12 5.53 4.10 14.71
CA GLU A 12 4.55 3.68 15.74
C GLU A 12 4.20 2.19 15.63
N ASN A 13 4.47 1.55 14.50
CA ASN A 13 4.10 0.15 14.21
C ASN A 13 5.28 -0.66 13.65
N PRO A 14 6.37 -0.83 14.41
CA PRO A 14 7.63 -1.43 13.92
C PRO A 14 7.50 -2.88 13.46
N ASP A 15 6.49 -3.62 13.94
CA ASP A 15 6.27 -5.02 13.58
C ASP A 15 5.53 -5.20 12.24
N THR A 16 4.89 -4.15 11.73
CA THR A 16 4.11 -4.22 10.49
C THR A 16 4.99 -4.30 9.23
N PRO A 17 6.05 -3.47 9.07
CA PRO A 17 6.93 -3.54 7.90
C PRO A 17 7.54 -4.92 7.66
N PRO A 18 8.14 -5.60 8.66
CA PRO A 18 8.70 -6.95 8.48
C PRO A 18 7.62 -7.97 8.10
N LYS A 19 6.43 -7.90 8.71
CA LYS A 19 5.31 -8.82 8.47
C LYS A 19 4.85 -8.81 7.01
N TYR A 20 4.87 -7.66 6.36
CA TYR A 20 4.47 -7.50 4.96
C TYR A 20 5.65 -7.34 4.00
N GLY A 21 6.89 -7.56 4.45
CA GLY A 21 8.08 -7.47 3.60
C GLY A 21 8.43 -6.06 3.12
N ILE A 22 7.99 -5.01 3.82
CA ILE A 22 8.30 -3.61 3.50
C ILE A 22 9.78 -3.35 3.81
N ARG A 23 10.56 -3.06 2.77
CA ARG A 23 12.00 -2.78 2.86
C ARG A 23 12.38 -1.34 2.53
N GLY A 24 11.41 -0.51 2.16
CA GLY A 24 11.61 0.89 1.82
C GLY A 24 10.35 1.71 2.02
N ILE A 25 10.52 3.00 2.27
CA ILE A 25 9.42 3.97 2.38
C ILE A 25 9.54 5.03 1.28
N PRO A 26 8.42 5.60 0.79
CA PRO A 26 7.04 5.20 1.07
C PRO A 26 6.67 3.86 0.38
N THR A 27 5.76 3.09 0.99
CA THR A 27 5.20 1.87 0.39
C THR A 27 3.68 1.92 0.42
N LEU A 28 3.06 1.55 -0.68
CA LEU A 28 1.61 1.43 -0.83
C LEU A 28 1.23 -0.04 -0.90
N MET A 29 0.14 -0.38 -0.24
CA MET A 29 -0.43 -1.73 -0.23
C MET A 29 -1.91 -1.65 -0.53
N LEU A 30 -2.36 -2.46 -1.48
CA LEU A 30 -3.76 -2.62 -1.79
C LEU A 30 -4.25 -3.92 -1.16
N PHE A 31 -5.31 -3.80 -0.36
CA PHE A 31 -5.97 -4.92 0.27
C PHE A 31 -7.32 -5.17 -0.41
N LYS A 32 -7.57 -6.40 -0.83
CA LYS A 32 -8.83 -6.86 -1.42
C LYS A 32 -9.27 -8.12 -0.68
N ASP A 33 -10.48 -8.13 -0.15
CA ASP A 33 -11.05 -9.24 0.62
C ASP A 33 -10.16 -9.75 1.78
N GLY A 34 -9.39 -8.85 2.39
CA GLY A 34 -8.48 -9.17 3.50
C GLY A 34 -7.09 -9.66 3.07
N ASN A 35 -6.85 -9.85 1.78
CA ASN A 35 -5.56 -10.25 1.21
C ASN A 35 -4.84 -9.06 0.60
N VAL A 36 -3.51 -9.11 0.57
CA VAL A 36 -2.68 -8.13 -0.12
C VAL A 36 -2.70 -8.46 -1.61
N GLU A 37 -3.43 -7.68 -2.39
CA GLU A 37 -3.56 -7.87 -3.83
C GLU A 37 -2.33 -7.33 -4.57
N ALA A 38 -1.82 -6.19 -4.11
CA ALA A 38 -0.68 -5.55 -4.74
C ALA A 38 0.11 -4.69 -3.75
N THR A 39 1.44 -4.66 -3.93
CA THR A 39 2.34 -3.79 -3.18
C THR A 39 3.16 -2.95 -4.15
N LYS A 40 3.40 -1.70 -3.77
CA LYS A 40 4.22 -0.78 -4.54
C LYS A 40 5.17 -0.06 -3.61
N VAL A 41 6.46 -0.38 -3.71
CA VAL A 41 7.53 0.26 -2.96
C VAL A 41 8.05 1.45 -3.76
N GLY A 42 8.26 2.57 -3.08
CA GLY A 42 8.78 3.81 -3.64
C GLY A 42 7.72 4.86 -3.93
N ALA A 43 8.18 6.09 -4.15
CA ALA A 43 7.30 7.18 -4.54
C ALA A 43 6.77 6.96 -5.95
N VAL A 44 5.46 7.10 -6.12
CA VAL A 44 4.77 7.04 -7.41
C VAL A 44 4.02 8.34 -7.67
N SER A 45 3.90 8.71 -8.93
CA SER A 45 3.10 9.87 -9.31
C SER A 45 1.61 9.61 -9.11
N LYS A 46 0.80 10.67 -9.07
CA LYS A 46 -0.66 10.55 -8.97
C LYS A 46 -1.26 9.71 -10.11
N SER A 47 -0.76 9.85 -11.33
CA SER A 47 -1.23 9.06 -12.48
C SER A 47 -0.90 7.58 -12.34
N GLN A 48 0.28 7.25 -11.86
CA GLN A 48 0.68 5.87 -11.58
C GLN A 48 -0.14 5.27 -10.43
N LEU A 49 -0.45 6.06 -9.40
CA LEU A 49 -1.30 5.63 -8.30
C LEU A 49 -2.73 5.32 -8.77
N SER A 50 -3.32 6.20 -9.59
CA SER A 50 -4.64 5.96 -10.18
C SER A 50 -4.64 4.70 -11.02
N ALA A 51 -3.68 4.54 -11.94
CA ALA A 51 -3.57 3.34 -12.77
C ALA A 51 -3.36 2.06 -11.94
N PHE A 52 -2.58 2.13 -10.86
CA PHE A 52 -2.37 1.02 -9.94
C PHE A 52 -3.65 0.61 -9.22
N ILE A 53 -4.45 1.57 -8.76
CA ILE A 53 -5.74 1.30 -8.11
C ILE A 53 -6.73 0.74 -9.12
N ASP A 54 -6.87 1.38 -10.28
CA ASP A 54 -7.85 1.00 -11.31
C ASP A 54 -7.55 -0.38 -11.91
N GLY A 55 -6.27 -0.77 -12.01
CA GLY A 55 -5.87 -2.08 -12.52
C GLY A 55 -6.07 -3.25 -11.54
N ASN A 56 -6.31 -2.97 -10.26
CA ASN A 56 -6.46 -4.00 -9.21
C ASN A 56 -7.81 -3.93 -8.47
N LEU A 57 -8.67 -2.97 -8.81
CA LEU A 57 -10.09 -2.93 -8.41
C LEU A 57 -10.88 -3.99 -9.18
#